data_AF-A0AAJ6ZBI0-F1
#
_entry.id   AF-A0AAJ6ZBI0-F1
#
_cell.length_a   1.000
_cell.length_b   1.000
_cell.length_c   1.000
_cell.angle_alpha   90.00
_cell.angle_beta   90.00
_cell.angle_gamma   90.00
#
_symmetry.space_group_name_H-M   'P 1'
#
loop_
_entity.id
_entity.type
_entity.pdbx_description
1 polymer ?
#
loop_
_entity_poly.entity_id
_entity_poly.type
_entity_poly.pdbx_seq_one_letter_code
_entity_poly.pdbx_strand_id
1 'polypeptide(L)'
;MATSASERNKPFYDVNDAEALFEKFVKDFDKNYKDDADREEHYQAFIKSLHRINEMNSKDGSATYGINKFADYTEEETKQMRGLTKRN
;
A
#
# COMPACT_ATOMS: atom_id res chain seq x y z
N MET A 1 23.74 18.70 0.08
CA MET A 1 23.65 18.17 -1.30
C MET A 1 23.30 16.69 -1.19
N ALA A 2 22.01 16.33 -1.28
CA ALA A 2 21.56 14.95 -1.37
C ALA A 2 20.46 14.90 -2.43
N THR A 3 20.90 14.75 -3.68
CA THR A 3 20.05 14.54 -4.85
C THR A 3 19.56 13.09 -4.82
N SER A 4 18.30 12.85 -4.43
CA SER A 4 17.64 11.57 -4.73
C SER A 4 16.58 11.81 -5.78
N ALA A 5 16.79 11.17 -6.92
CA ALA A 5 16.05 11.29 -8.16
C ALA A 5 14.61 10.72 -8.06
N SER A 6 13.74 11.30 -7.24
CA SER A 6 12.33 10.89 -7.12
C SER A 6 11.33 11.94 -7.63
N GLU A 7 11.77 13.11 -8.07
CA GLU A 7 10.87 14.21 -8.46
C GLU A 7 10.21 14.10 -9.85
N ARG A 8 10.33 13.00 -10.61
CA ARG A 8 9.77 12.96 -12.00
C ARG A 8 9.05 11.69 -12.47
N ASN A 9 8.75 10.73 -11.60
CA ASN A 9 7.93 9.58 -11.99
C ASN A 9 7.20 9.03 -10.76
N LYS A 10 6.02 9.60 -10.47
CA LYS A 10 5.15 9.03 -9.44
C LYS A 10 4.80 7.60 -9.89
N PRO A 11 5.08 6.56 -9.07
CA PRO A 11 4.84 5.19 -9.48
C PRO A 11 3.34 4.99 -9.68
N PHE A 12 2.98 4.50 -10.86
CA PHE A 12 1.63 4.08 -11.20
C PHE A 12 1.62 2.55 -11.21
N TYR A 13 0.76 1.96 -10.40
CA TYR A 13 0.63 0.51 -10.28
C TYR A 13 -0.56 0.03 -11.08
N ASP A 14 -0.35 -0.87 -12.03
CA ASP A 14 -1.46 -1.47 -12.75
C ASP A 14 -2.17 -2.50 -11.87
N VAL A 15 -3.50 -2.40 -11.80
CA VAL A 15 -4.31 -3.28 -10.97
C VAL A 15 -4.47 -4.66 -11.60
N ASN A 16 -4.28 -4.79 -12.92
CA ASN A 16 -4.23 -6.08 -13.59
C ASN A 16 -2.95 -6.86 -13.20
N ASP A 17 -1.85 -6.15 -12.94
CA ASP A 17 -0.61 -6.70 -12.40
C ASP A 17 -0.61 -6.82 -10.87
N ALA A 18 -1.74 -6.59 -10.19
CA ALA A 18 -1.82 -6.62 -8.73
C ALA A 18 -1.36 -7.96 -8.16
N GLU A 19 -1.62 -9.08 -8.85
CA GLU A 19 -1.18 -10.41 -8.42
C GLU A 19 0.35 -10.53 -8.38
N ALA A 20 1.03 -10.16 -9.47
CA ALA A 20 2.49 -10.17 -9.54
C ALA A 20 3.12 -9.16 -8.56
N LEU A 21 2.50 -7.98 -8.41
CA LEU A 21 2.92 -6.97 -7.43
C LEU A 21 2.76 -7.48 -6.00
N PHE A 22 1.68 -8.21 -5.70
CA PHE A 22 1.42 -8.79 -4.40
C PHE A 22 2.41 -9.91 -4.09
N GLU A 23 2.69 -10.80 -5.03
CA GLU A 23 3.72 -11.83 -4.86
C GLU A 23 5.11 -11.23 -4.60
N LYS A 24 5.45 -10.16 -5.33
CA LYS A 24 6.68 -9.42 -5.09
C LYS A 24 6.68 -8.77 -3.72
N PHE A 25 5.57 -8.13 -3.33
CA PHE A 25 5.40 -7.51 -2.01
C PHE A 25 5.57 -8.53 -0.88
N VAL A 26 4.96 -9.71 -1.01
CA VAL A 26 5.07 -10.79 -0.03
C VAL A 26 6.52 -11.22 0.15
N LYS A 27 7.29 -11.34 -0.94
CA LYS A 27 8.71 -11.68 -0.89
C LYS A 27 9.59 -10.54 -0.36
N ASP A 28 9.32 -9.30 -0.75
CA ASP A 28 10.11 -8.12 -0.39
C ASP A 28 9.96 -7.77 1.10
N PHE A 29 8.75 -7.95 1.63
CA PHE A 29 8.41 -7.66 3.02
C PHE A 29 8.30 -8.91 3.91
N ASP A 30 8.67 -10.08 3.39
CA ASP A 30 8.63 -11.38 4.08
C ASP A 30 7.28 -11.61 4.78
N LYS A 31 6.17 -11.37 4.05
CA LYS A 31 4.82 -11.49 4.61
C LYS A 31 4.42 -12.94 4.71
N ASN A 32 4.00 -13.35 5.91
CA ASN A 32 3.45 -14.67 6.14
C ASN A 32 1.99 -14.55 6.57
N TYR A 33 1.10 -15.00 5.70
CA TYR A 33 -0.34 -15.07 6.00
C TYR A 33 -0.68 -16.38 6.68
N LYS A 34 -1.71 -16.35 7.54
CA LYS A 34 -2.05 -17.50 8.37
C LYS A 34 -2.77 -18.60 7.57
N ASP A 35 -3.70 -18.18 6.72
CA ASP A 35 -4.61 -19.05 5.95
C ASP A 35 -4.90 -18.39 4.58
N ASP A 36 -5.43 -19.14 3.61
CA ASP A 36 -5.81 -18.57 2.31
C ASP A 36 -6.81 -17.41 2.40
N ALA A 37 -7.73 -17.47 3.39
CA ALA A 37 -8.68 -16.39 3.63
C ALA A 37 -8.01 -15.08 4.09
N ASP A 38 -6.98 -15.19 4.95
CA ASP A 38 -6.18 -14.06 5.44
C ASP A 38 -5.38 -13.44 4.28
N ARG A 39 -4.77 -14.30 3.46
CA ARG A 39 -4.07 -13.87 2.24
C ARG A 39 -5.00 -13.14 1.27
N GLU A 40 -6.22 -13.63 1.07
CA GLU A 40 -7.19 -13.01 0.17
C GLU A 40 -7.68 -11.65 0.71
N GLU A 41 -7.94 -11.54 2.02
CA GLU A 41 -8.30 -10.26 2.64
C GLU A 41 -7.18 -9.21 2.45
N HIS A 42 -5.94 -9.60 2.72
CA HIS A 42 -4.76 -8.77 2.51
C HIS A 42 -4.52 -8.43 1.03
N TYR A 43 -4.81 -9.36 0.11
CA TYR A 43 -4.73 -9.11 -1.33
C TYR A 43 -5.77 -8.08 -1.79
N GLN A 44 -7.01 -8.19 -1.32
CA GLN A 44 -8.05 -7.20 -1.61
C GLN A 44 -7.70 -5.82 -1.02
N ALA A 45 -7.14 -5.79 0.20
CA ALA A 45 -6.64 -4.56 0.80
C ALA A 45 -5.49 -3.95 -0.02
N PHE A 46 -4.58 -4.80 -0.52
CA PHE A 46 -3.48 -4.39 -1.38
C PHE A 46 -3.97 -3.74 -2.68
N ILE A 47 -4.94 -4.34 -3.37
CA ILE A 47 -5.57 -3.76 -4.56
C ILE A 47 -6.15 -2.37 -4.25
N LYS A 48 -6.91 -2.24 -3.16
CA LYS A 48 -7.47 -0.94 -2.74
C LYS A 48 -6.37 0.09 -2.47
N SER A 49 -5.27 -0.33 -1.85
CA SER A 49 -4.10 0.51 -1.65
C SER A 49 -3.45 0.96 -2.95
N LEU A 50 -3.32 0.09 -3.96
CA LEU A 50 -2.81 0.47 -5.29
C LEU A 50 -3.69 1.56 -5.93
N HIS A 51 -5.01 1.37 -5.92
CA HIS A 51 -5.96 2.39 -6.39
C HIS A 51 -5.79 3.72 -5.67
N ARG A 52 -5.67 3.67 -4.34
CA ARG A 52 -5.51 4.87 -3.52
C ARG A 52 -4.16 5.54 -3.76
N ILE A 53 -3.08 4.78 -3.91
CA ILE A 53 -1.75 5.30 -4.25
C ILE A 53 -1.81 6.00 -5.62
N ASN A 54 -2.40 5.35 -6.63
CA ASN A 54 -2.54 5.93 -7.97
C ASN A 54 -3.38 7.21 -7.95
N GLU A 55 -4.50 7.22 -7.22
CA GLU A 55 -5.35 8.40 -7.09
C GLU A 55 -4.61 9.54 -6.38
N MET A 56 -3.93 9.26 -5.27
CA MET A 56 -3.19 10.25 -4.49
C MET A 56 -1.95 10.76 -5.23
N ASN A 57 -1.29 9.91 -6.01
CA ASN A 57 -0.22 10.30 -6.92
C ASN A 57 -0.75 11.13 -8.10
N SER A 58 -1.92 10.78 -8.64
CA SER A 58 -2.57 11.56 -9.69
C SER A 58 -3.05 12.92 -9.21
N LYS A 59 -3.36 13.06 -7.92
CA LYS A 59 -3.59 14.35 -7.28
C LYS A 59 -2.28 15.15 -7.26
N ASP A 60 -2.37 16.43 -7.53
CA ASP A 60 -1.23 17.37 -7.52
C ASP A 60 -0.84 17.65 -6.06
N GLY A 61 -0.26 16.65 -5.42
CA GLY A 61 0.32 16.71 -4.09
C GLY A 61 1.84 16.72 -4.18
N SER A 62 2.48 17.43 -3.25
CA SER A 62 3.93 17.39 -3.02
C SER A 62 4.42 16.04 -2.46
N ALA A 63 3.49 15.16 -2.06
CA ALA A 63 3.77 13.83 -1.56
C ALA A 63 3.67 12.78 -2.68
N THR A 64 4.65 11.89 -2.73
CA THR A 64 4.60 10.68 -3.57
C THR A 64 4.22 9.50 -2.71
N TYR A 65 3.20 8.76 -3.13
CA TYR A 65 2.72 7.54 -2.50
C TYR A 65 3.29 6.33 -3.26
N GLY A 66 3.54 5.24 -2.54
CA GLY A 66 4.09 4.01 -3.10
C GLY A 66 3.74 2.80 -2.26
N ILE A 67 3.95 1.61 -2.80
CA ILE A 67 3.82 0.36 -2.03
C ILE A 67 4.83 0.39 -0.89
N ASN A 68 4.35 0.13 0.32
CA ASN A 68 5.16 -0.01 1.52
C ASN A 68 4.64 -1.21 2.32
N LYS A 69 5.28 -1.58 3.44
CA LYS A 69 4.90 -2.72 4.28
C LYS A 69 3.47 -2.72 4.85
N PHE A 70 2.76 -1.60 4.71
CA PHE A 70 1.38 -1.37 5.12
C PHE A 70 0.41 -1.34 3.92
N ALA A 71 0.86 -1.67 2.71
CA ALA A 71 0.02 -1.66 1.52
C ALA A 71 -1.09 -2.72 1.60
N ASP A 72 -0.87 -3.82 2.31
CA ASP A 72 -1.86 -4.87 2.57
C ASP A 72 -2.74 -4.61 3.80
N TYR A 73 -2.64 -3.44 4.44
CA TYR A 73 -3.42 -3.15 5.64
C TYR A 73 -4.88 -2.89 5.29
N THR A 74 -5.76 -3.58 5.98
CA THR A 74 -7.19 -3.31 5.93
C THR A 74 -7.51 -1.94 6.52
N GLU A 75 -8.70 -1.43 6.21
CA GLU A 75 -9.16 -0.16 6.79
C GLU A 75 -9.28 -0.24 8.32
N GLU A 76 -9.62 -1.42 8.85
CA GLU A 76 -9.69 -1.68 10.29
C GLU A 76 -8.31 -1.63 10.94
N GLU A 77 -7.31 -2.32 10.38
CA GLU A 77 -5.93 -2.26 10.89
C GLU A 77 -5.35 -0.85 10.80
N THR A 78 -5.62 -0.15 9.69
CA THR A 78 -5.21 1.24 9.51
C THR A 78 -5.86 2.14 10.56
N LYS A 79 -7.12 1.91 10.89
CA LYS A 79 -7.86 2.65 11.93
C LYS A 79 -7.34 2.33 13.32
N GLN A 80 -6.96 1.08 13.61
CA GLN A 80 -6.35 0.70 14.88
C GLN A 80 -4.95 1.30 15.05
N MET A 81 -4.15 1.36 13.99
CA MET A 81 -2.82 1.98 13.98
C MET A 81 -2.86 3.50 14.13
N ARG A 82 -3.85 4.15 13.53
CA ARG A 82 -4.13 5.57 13.77
C ARG A 82 -4.77 5.68 15.14
N GLY A 83 -3.95 5.73 16.19
CA GLY A 83 -4.34 5.80 17.62
C GLY A 83 -5.18 7.02 18.04
N LEU A 84 -6.10 7.49 17.19
CA LEU A 84 -7.23 8.36 17.48
C LEU A 84 -8.27 7.60 18.30
N THR A 85 -7.85 7.06 19.44
CA THR A 85 -8.78 6.78 20.53
C THR A 85 -9.20 8.15 21.04
N LYS A 86 -10.44 8.54 20.77
CA LYS A 86 -11.07 9.70 21.39
C LYS A 86 -10.98 9.47 22.90
N ARG A 87 -10.01 10.09 23.57
CA ARG A 87 -9.95 10.11 25.04
C ARG A 87 -11.19 10.88 25.49
N ASN A 88 -12.02 10.19 26.26
CA ASN A 88 -13.29 10.65 26.84
C ASN A 88 -13.15 11.98 27.58
#